data_AF-A0A0C9SNP1-F1
#
_entry.id   AF-A0A0C9SNP1-F1
#
_cell.length_a   1.000
_cell.length_b   1.000
_cell.length_c   1.000
_cell.angle_alpha   90.00
_cell.angle_beta   90.00
_cell.angle_gamma   90.00
#
_symmetry.space_group_name_H-M   'P 1'
#
loop_
_entity.id
_entity.type
_entity.pdbx_description
1 polymer ?
#
loop_
_entity_poly.entity_id
_entity_poly.type
_entity_poly.pdbx_seq_one_letter_code
_entity_poly.pdbx_strand_id
1 'polypeptide(L)'
;MKYLVSLALALAVAGATPVTPVTPVKHVYPQGIDVSSYQPNVNWATVKKNDIAFAYIKATEGTSYISPTFDSQYTGAAKAGLIRGGYHFAHPNVSSGAIQAKYFIAHGGQ
;
A
#
# COMPACT_ATOMS: atom_id res chain seq x y z
N MET A 1 -46.32 49.66 -50.21
CA MET A 1 -47.28 49.35 -49.14
C MET A 1 -47.37 47.83 -48.98
N LYS A 2 -46.66 47.28 -47.98
CA LYS A 2 -46.83 45.94 -47.36
C LYS A 2 -45.84 45.85 -46.20
N TYR A 3 -46.34 45.46 -45.02
CA TYR A 3 -45.75 45.69 -43.70
C TYR A 3 -44.60 44.73 -43.37
N LEU A 4 -43.56 45.26 -42.73
CA LEU A 4 -42.51 44.55 -42.02
C LEU A 4 -42.93 44.36 -40.55
N VAL A 5 -42.86 43.14 -40.03
CA VAL A 5 -42.63 42.88 -38.60
C VAL A 5 -41.73 41.64 -38.52
N SER A 6 -40.43 41.85 -38.31
CA SER A 6 -39.50 40.80 -37.90
C SER A 6 -39.30 40.93 -36.39
N LEU A 7 -39.79 39.95 -35.64
CA LEU A 7 -39.61 39.87 -34.20
C LEU A 7 -38.15 39.46 -33.93
N ALA A 8 -37.33 40.38 -33.41
CA ALA A 8 -35.99 40.06 -32.94
C ALA A 8 -36.10 39.38 -31.57
N LEU A 9 -35.83 38.08 -31.50
CA LEU A 9 -35.67 37.37 -30.24
C LEU A 9 -34.22 37.54 -29.78
N ALA A 10 -34.00 38.41 -28.79
CA ALA A 10 -32.73 38.51 -28.10
C ALA A 10 -32.54 37.25 -27.23
N LEU A 11 -31.63 36.35 -27.61
CA LEU A 11 -31.16 35.30 -26.71
C LEU A 11 -30.29 35.93 -25.63
N ALA A 12 -30.74 35.82 -24.38
CA ALA A 12 -29.91 36.10 -23.22
C ALA A 12 -28.75 35.09 -23.16
N VAL A 13 -27.51 35.58 -23.23
CA VAL A 13 -26.33 34.78 -22.91
C VAL A 13 -26.31 34.61 -21.39
N ALA A 14 -26.70 33.42 -20.92
CA ALA A 14 -26.50 33.05 -19.53
C ALA A 14 -25.00 32.93 -19.26
N GLY A 15 -24.47 33.77 -18.37
CA GLY A 15 -23.07 33.74 -17.95
C GLY A 15 -22.76 32.44 -17.22
N ALA A 16 -22.06 31.53 -17.89
CA ALA A 16 -21.44 30.38 -17.22
C ALA A 16 -20.22 30.88 -16.43
N THR A 17 -20.28 30.82 -15.10
CA THR A 17 -19.09 30.98 -14.28
C THR A 17 -18.08 29.90 -14.64
N PRO A 18 -16.81 30.22 -14.93
CA PRO A 18 -15.81 29.21 -15.22
C PRO A 18 -15.61 28.36 -13.96
N VAL A 19 -16.07 27.12 -13.99
CA VAL A 19 -15.66 26.12 -13.00
C VAL A 19 -14.19 25.81 -13.28
N THR A 20 -13.30 26.23 -12.39
CA THR A 20 -11.91 25.77 -12.43
C THR A 20 -11.90 24.25 -12.28
N PRO A 21 -11.40 23.49 -13.27
CA PRO A 21 -11.29 22.05 -13.13
C PRO A 21 -10.29 21.77 -12.01
N VAL A 22 -10.79 21.23 -10.89
CA VAL A 22 -9.93 20.73 -9.83
C VAL A 22 -9.22 19.50 -10.40
N THR A 23 -7.93 19.61 -10.68
CA THR A 23 -7.13 18.44 -11.01
C THR A 23 -7.17 17.50 -9.81
N PRO A 24 -7.64 16.25 -9.94
CA PRO A 24 -7.58 15.30 -8.84
C PRO A 24 -6.11 15.20 -8.42
N VAL A 25 -5.82 15.53 -7.17
CA VAL A 25 -4.49 15.26 -6.63
C VAL A 25 -4.37 13.74 -6.62
N LYS A 26 -3.56 13.18 -7.52
CA LYS A 26 -3.25 11.76 -7.49
C LYS A 26 -2.47 11.53 -6.20
N HIS A 27 -3.16 11.06 -5.16
CA HIS A 27 -2.49 10.54 -3.98
C HIS A 27 -1.72 9.30 -4.43
N VAL A 28 -0.42 9.46 -4.66
CA VAL A 28 0.48 8.33 -4.89
C VAL A 28 0.78 7.75 -3.51
N TYR A 29 -0.09 6.84 -3.05
CA TYR A 29 0.17 6.09 -1.84
C TYR A 29 1.27 5.06 -2.13
N PRO A 30 2.32 4.97 -1.29
CA PRO A 30 3.34 3.96 -1.45
C PRO A 30 2.70 2.58 -1.42
N GLN A 31 3.01 1.74 -2.41
CA GLN A 31 2.55 0.36 -2.44
C GLN A 31 3.53 -0.53 -1.67
N GLY A 32 2.98 -1.56 -1.04
CA GLY A 32 3.74 -2.53 -0.26
C GLY A 32 3.23 -3.94 -0.51
N ILE A 33 4.03 -4.92 -0.08
CA ILE A 33 3.65 -6.33 -0.05
C ILE A 33 3.86 -6.91 1.35
N ASP A 34 3.23 -8.03 1.64
CA ASP A 34 3.66 -8.91 2.73
C ASP A 34 3.99 -10.30 2.18
N VAL A 35 4.97 -10.95 2.81
CA VAL A 35 5.41 -12.30 2.41
C VAL A 35 5.69 -13.16 3.63
N SER A 36 5.67 -14.47 3.41
CA SER A 36 5.97 -15.49 4.41
C SER A 36 6.71 -16.68 3.76
N SER A 37 6.87 -17.78 4.49
CA SER A 37 7.37 -19.03 3.94
C SER A 37 6.49 -19.62 2.83
N TYR A 38 5.25 -19.15 2.65
CA TYR A 38 4.42 -19.52 1.50
C TYR A 38 4.89 -18.89 0.18
N GLN A 39 5.79 -17.89 0.23
CA GLN A 39 6.46 -17.28 -0.92
C GLN A 39 7.98 -17.53 -0.81
N PRO A 40 8.46 -18.78 -0.94
CA PRO A 40 9.83 -19.14 -0.57
C PRO A 40 10.91 -18.46 -1.42
N ASN A 41 10.59 -18.07 -2.67
CA ASN A 41 11.52 -17.51 -3.64
C ASN A 41 11.04 -16.15 -4.15
N VAL A 42 11.20 -15.10 -3.34
CA VAL A 42 10.80 -13.74 -3.75
C VAL A 42 11.87 -13.12 -4.65
N ASN A 43 11.48 -12.71 -5.86
CA ASN A 43 12.34 -11.91 -6.73
C ASN A 43 12.25 -10.43 -6.35
N TRP A 44 13.11 -10.00 -5.43
CA TRP A 44 13.13 -8.64 -4.90
C TRP A 44 13.45 -7.56 -5.95
N ALA A 45 14.21 -7.90 -6.99
CA ALA A 45 14.49 -6.97 -8.09
C ALA A 45 13.21 -6.68 -8.90
N THR A 46 12.41 -7.71 -9.18
CA THR A 46 11.09 -7.54 -9.81
C THR A 46 10.13 -6.77 -8.92
N VAL A 47 10.11 -7.08 -7.61
CA VAL A 47 9.30 -6.34 -6.62
C VAL A 47 9.64 -4.85 -6.66
N LYS A 48 10.93 -4.48 -6.60
CA LYS A 48 11.34 -3.08 -6.67
C LYS A 48 11.00 -2.42 -8.01
N LYS A 49 11.16 -3.14 -9.13
CA LYS A 49 10.83 -2.67 -10.48
C LYS A 49 9.34 -2.37 -10.65
N ASN A 50 8.48 -3.02 -9.87
CA ASN A 50 7.03 -2.80 -9.85
C ASN A 50 6.62 -1.68 -8.86
N ASP A 51 7.50 -0.74 -8.57
CA ASP A 51 7.27 0.42 -7.70
C ASP A 51 6.81 0.07 -6.26
N ILE A 52 7.18 -1.11 -5.76
CA ILE A 52 6.97 -1.47 -4.36
C ILE A 52 7.97 -0.74 -3.47
N ALA A 53 7.44 -0.02 -2.48
CA ALA A 53 8.19 0.83 -1.57
C ALA A 53 8.56 0.10 -0.26
N PHE A 54 7.71 -0.81 0.21
CA PHE A 54 7.93 -1.52 1.48
C PHE A 54 7.47 -2.98 1.48
N ALA A 55 8.01 -3.77 2.40
CA ALA A 55 7.60 -5.15 2.62
C ALA A 55 7.49 -5.51 4.11
N TYR A 56 6.40 -6.19 4.49
CA TYR A 56 6.30 -6.87 5.79
C TYR A 56 6.58 -8.37 5.63
N ILE A 57 7.40 -8.94 6.51
CA ILE A 57 7.94 -10.29 6.33
C ILE A 57 7.64 -11.10 7.59
N LYS A 58 7.02 -12.27 7.44
CA LYS A 58 6.64 -13.11 8.58
C LYS A 58 7.89 -13.53 9.34
N ALA A 59 8.01 -13.13 10.60
CA ALA A 59 9.10 -13.52 11.48
C ALA A 59 8.70 -14.73 12.33
N THR A 60 7.56 -14.63 13.02
CA THR A 60 7.17 -15.60 14.04
C THR A 60 5.67 -15.88 14.04
N GLU A 61 5.28 -17.00 14.65
CA GLU A 61 3.89 -17.37 14.90
C GLU A 61 3.76 -18.04 16.27
N GLY A 62 2.78 -17.59 17.07
CA GLY A 62 2.56 -18.09 18.42
C GLY A 62 3.81 -17.97 19.31
N THR A 63 4.24 -19.07 19.92
CA THR A 63 5.37 -19.08 20.88
C THR A 63 6.53 -19.97 20.47
N SER A 64 6.49 -20.56 19.27
CA SER A 64 7.44 -21.60 18.89
C SER A 64 7.84 -21.60 17.42
N TYR A 65 7.05 -20.99 16.53
CA TYR A 65 7.36 -20.98 15.11
C TYR A 65 8.19 -19.76 14.74
N ILE A 66 9.31 -19.98 14.05
CA ILE A 66 10.11 -18.97 13.35
C ILE A 66 9.99 -19.27 11.86
N SER A 67 9.74 -18.25 11.04
CA SER A 67 9.64 -18.47 9.61
C SER A 67 11.02 -18.83 9.03
N PRO A 68 11.19 -19.97 8.35
CA PRO A 68 12.49 -20.40 7.84
C PRO A 68 13.00 -19.51 6.69
N THR A 69 12.13 -18.66 6.14
CA THR A 69 12.46 -17.72 5.04
C THR A 69 12.67 -16.29 5.52
N PHE A 70 12.48 -15.99 6.81
CA PHE A 70 12.51 -14.62 7.32
C PHE A 70 13.83 -13.92 6.98
N ASP A 71 14.97 -14.50 7.37
CA ASP A 71 16.28 -13.86 7.20
C ASP A 71 16.63 -13.60 5.72
N SER A 72 16.32 -14.56 4.84
CA SER A 72 16.60 -14.44 3.41
C SER A 72 15.70 -13.40 2.74
N GLN A 73 14.41 -13.39 3.09
CA GLN A 73 13.45 -12.39 2.61
C GLN A 73 13.78 -11.00 3.15
N TYR A 74 14.09 -10.88 4.44
CA TYR A 74 14.42 -9.62 5.10
C TYR A 74 15.70 -9.02 4.52
N THR A 75 16.74 -9.84 4.36
CA THR A 75 17.98 -9.40 3.70
C THR A 75 17.77 -9.05 2.23
N GLY A 76 16.96 -9.83 1.51
CA GLY A 76 16.66 -9.60 0.09
C GLY A 76 15.92 -8.28 -0.15
N ALA A 77 14.90 -7.98 0.65
CA ALA A 77 14.18 -6.72 0.61
C ALA A 77 15.10 -5.52 0.91
N ALA A 78 15.98 -5.65 1.90
CA ALA A 78 16.99 -4.63 2.22
C ALA A 78 17.91 -4.34 1.02
N LYS A 79 18.47 -5.40 0.41
CA LYS A 79 19.37 -5.29 -0.75
C LYS A 79 18.70 -4.66 -1.97
N ALA A 80 17.39 -4.84 -2.13
CA ALA A 80 16.61 -4.21 -3.19
C ALA A 80 16.17 -2.76 -2.86
N GLY A 81 16.52 -2.23 -1.68
CA GLY A 81 16.21 -0.87 -1.27
C GLY A 81 14.73 -0.65 -0.93
N LEU A 82 14.10 -1.63 -0.30
CA LEU A 82 12.75 -1.50 0.27
C LEU A 82 12.84 -1.15 1.76
N ILE A 83 11.89 -0.35 2.24
CA ILE A 83 11.58 -0.29 3.67
C ILE A 83 11.03 -1.66 4.08
N ARG A 84 11.41 -2.17 5.25
CA ARG A 84 10.99 -3.51 5.66
C ARG A 84 10.74 -3.62 7.15
N GLY A 85 9.83 -4.52 7.51
CA GLY A 85 9.53 -4.87 8.89
C GLY A 85 9.19 -6.35 9.06
N GLY A 86 9.47 -6.90 10.23
CA GLY A 86 8.96 -8.21 10.64
C GLY A 86 7.49 -8.14 11.08
N TYR A 87 6.75 -9.24 10.93
CA TYR A 87 5.44 -9.39 11.58
C TYR A 87 5.31 -10.71 12.35
N HIS A 88 4.37 -10.70 13.30
CA HIS A 88 4.02 -11.83 14.14
C HIS A 88 2.59 -12.29 13.87
N PHE A 89 2.37 -13.59 13.68
CA PHE A 89 1.03 -14.18 13.61
C PHE A 89 0.61 -14.69 15.00
N ALA A 90 -0.36 -14.01 15.61
CA ALA A 90 -0.73 -14.26 16.99
C ALA A 90 -1.60 -15.52 17.16
N HIS A 91 -1.33 -16.28 18.22
CA HIS A 91 -2.19 -17.34 18.74
C HIS A 91 -2.69 -16.97 20.15
N PRO A 92 -3.75 -16.15 20.29
CA PRO A 92 -4.19 -15.63 21.58
C PRO A 92 -4.68 -16.70 22.57
N ASN A 93 -5.08 -17.86 22.06
CA ASN A 93 -5.50 -19.02 22.84
C ASN A 93 -4.34 -19.82 23.46
N VAL A 94 -3.08 -19.55 23.07
CA VAL A 94 -1.90 -20.33 23.49
C VAL A 94 -1.15 -19.66 24.64
N SER A 95 -1.08 -18.32 24.68
CA SER A 95 -0.35 -17.59 25.72
C SER A 95 -0.76 -16.12 25.77
N SER A 96 -0.29 -15.38 26.78
CA SER A 96 -0.48 -13.94 26.86
C SER A 96 0.21 -13.20 25.70
N GLY A 97 -0.33 -12.03 25.33
CA GLY A 97 0.29 -11.16 24.32
C GLY A 97 1.73 -10.77 24.68
N ALA A 98 2.03 -10.59 25.98
CA ALA A 98 3.39 -10.26 26.43
C ALA A 98 4.41 -11.39 26.16
N ILE A 99 3.99 -12.65 26.24
CA ILE A 99 4.86 -13.80 25.92
C ILE A 99 5.16 -13.80 24.41
N GLN A 100 4.13 -13.63 23.57
CA GLN A 100 4.30 -13.61 22.12
C GLN A 100 5.08 -12.38 21.62
N ALA A 101 4.88 -11.21 22.23
CA ALA A 101 5.65 -10.00 21.93
C ALA A 101 7.15 -10.18 22.23
N LYS A 102 7.49 -10.78 23.39
CA LYS A 102 8.88 -11.11 23.73
C LYS A 102 9.47 -12.09 22.72
N TYR A 103 8.70 -13.11 22.32
CA TYR A 103 9.13 -14.09 21.33
C TYR A 103 9.39 -13.43 19.97
N PHE A 104 8.51 -12.53 19.52
CA PHE A 104 8.67 -11.79 18.27
C PHE A 104 9.93 -10.90 18.28
N ILE A 105 10.13 -10.10 19.33
CA ILE A 105 11.31 -9.22 19.46
C ILE A 105 12.61 -10.02 19.39
N ALA A 106 12.66 -11.19 20.05
CA ALA A 106 13.84 -12.04 20.07
C ALA A 106 14.18 -12.70 18.72
N HIS A 107 13.21 -12.83 17.79
CA HIS A 107 13.36 -13.65 16.58
C HIS A 107 12.93 -12.95 15.28
N GLY A 108 13.05 -11.62 15.21
CA GLY A 108 12.81 -10.88 13.96
C GLY A 108 11.85 -9.70 14.05
N GLY A 109 11.51 -9.25 15.25
CA GLY A 109 10.76 -8.01 15.48
C GLY A 109 11.60 -6.76 15.23
N GLN A 110 11.94 -6.52 13.97
CA GLN A 110 12.76 -5.42 13.47
C GLN A 110 12.08 -4.69 12.32
#